data_AF-A0A7V2IQR6-F1
#
_entry.id   AF-A0A7V2IQR6-F1
#
_cell.length_a   1.000
_cell.length_b   1.000
_cell.length_c   1.000
_cell.angle_alpha   90.00
_cell.angle_beta   90.00
_cell.angle_gamma   90.00
#
_symmetry.space_group_name_H-M   'P 1'
#
loop_
_entity.id
_entity.type
_entity.pdbx_description
1 polymer ?
#
loop_
_entity_poly.entity_id
_entity_poly.type
_entity_poly.pdbx_seq_one_letter_code
_entity_poly.pdbx_strand_id
1 'polypeptide(L)'
;MFGKCRRRKRTDVNIATSLLGDAYENRFDRAILVSADSDLVPPIDKIRALWPGKRIVAAFPPRRTSKHLQQMAHGFFYISERTIRVSQLPNPVQTPDGRQFWRPTEWK
;
A
#
# COMPACT_ATOMS: atom_id res chain seq x y z
N MET A 1 -6.96 21.77 -24.11
CA MET A 1 -6.18 20.77 -24.86
C MET A 1 -5.59 19.80 -23.83
N PHE A 2 -5.89 18.51 -24.00
CA PHE A 2 -5.78 17.38 -23.05
C PHE A 2 -4.73 17.44 -21.92
N GLY A 3 -5.22 17.29 -20.68
CA GLY A 3 -4.42 17.12 -19.48
C GLY A 3 -3.65 15.80 -19.50
N LYS A 4 -2.37 15.88 -19.19
CA LYS A 4 -1.46 14.74 -19.08
C LYS A 4 -1.77 13.99 -17.78
N CYS A 5 -2.75 13.09 -17.81
CA CYS A 5 -2.94 12.08 -16.77
C CYS A 5 -1.79 11.08 -16.86
N ARG A 6 -0.66 11.37 -16.19
CA ARG A 6 0.42 10.38 -15.96
C ARG A 6 -0.14 9.29 -15.03
N ARG A 7 -0.92 8.38 -15.59
CA ARG A 7 -1.52 7.25 -14.87
C ARG A 7 -0.41 6.33 -14.40
N ARG A 8 -0.38 6.09 -13.08
CA ARG A 8 0.29 5.11 -12.20
C ARG A 8 0.94 3.80 -12.73
N LYS A 9 1.08 3.56 -14.03
CA LYS A 9 1.52 2.27 -14.61
C LYS A 9 2.80 1.65 -14.02
N ARG A 10 3.76 2.45 -13.56
CA ARG A 10 5.01 1.92 -12.97
C ARG A 10 4.85 1.49 -11.51
N THR A 11 3.94 2.12 -10.77
CA THR A 11 3.74 1.84 -9.34
C THR A 11 3.09 0.47 -9.14
N ASP A 12 2.13 0.11 -9.97
CA ASP A 12 1.37 -1.14 -9.84
C ASP A 12 2.26 -2.36 -10.13
N VAL A 13 3.13 -2.25 -11.15
CA VAL A 13 4.15 -3.26 -11.48
C VAL A 13 5.15 -3.43 -10.34
N ASN A 14 5.70 -2.33 -9.80
CA ASN A 14 6.70 -2.40 -8.74
C ASN A 14 6.15 -3.06 -7.46
N ILE A 15 4.89 -2.81 -7.10
CA ILE A 15 4.27 -3.44 -5.94
C ILE A 15 4.11 -4.95 -6.20
N ALA A 16 3.60 -5.34 -7.38
CA ALA A 16 3.41 -6.74 -7.73
C ALA A 16 4.74 -7.52 -7.73
N THR A 17 5.80 -6.96 -8.33
CA THR A 17 7.11 -7.62 -8.41
C THR A 17 7.77 -7.72 -7.05
N SER A 18 7.71 -6.64 -6.23
CA SER A 18 8.28 -6.67 -4.88
C SER A 18 7.56 -7.68 -3.98
N LEU A 19 6.22 -7.73 -4.03
CA LEU A 19 5.43 -8.67 -3.24
C LEU A 19 5.75 -10.13 -3.60
N LEU A 20 5.90 -10.43 -4.89
CA LEU A 20 6.31 -11.77 -5.35
C LEU A 20 7.76 -12.10 -5.00
N GLY A 21 8.67 -11.14 -5.15
CA GLY A 21 10.08 -11.29 -4.77
C GLY A 21 10.24 -11.56 -3.28
N ASP A 22 9.56 -10.78 -2.43
CA ASP A 22 9.58 -10.97 -0.99
C ASP A 22 8.95 -12.31 -0.58
N ALA A 23 7.94 -12.79 -1.31
CA ALA A 23 7.36 -14.11 -1.07
C ALA A 23 8.35 -15.22 -1.43
N TYR A 24 9.04 -15.08 -2.57
CA TYR A 24 10.05 -16.02 -3.05
C TYR A 24 11.26 -16.09 -2.11
N GLU A 25 11.76 -14.95 -1.65
CA GLU A 25 12.87 -14.84 -0.70
C GLU A 25 12.46 -15.13 0.75
N ASN A 26 11.20 -15.53 0.98
CA ASN A 26 10.65 -15.83 2.30
C ASN A 26 10.80 -14.67 3.31
N ARG A 27 10.69 -13.42 2.85
CA ARG A 27 10.89 -12.21 3.67
C ARG A 27 9.67 -11.84 4.53
N PHE A 28 8.55 -12.52 4.34
CA PHE A 28 7.35 -12.35 5.17
C PHE A 28 6.55 -13.63 5.33
N ASP A 29 5.90 -13.77 6.49
CA ASP A 29 4.78 -14.69 6.70
C ASP A 29 3.44 -13.98 6.50
N ARG A 30 3.41 -12.68 6.81
CA ARG A 30 2.23 -11.82 6.68
C ARG A 30 2.58 -10.49 6.04
N ALA A 31 1.85 -10.10 5.00
CA ALA A 31 1.98 -8.80 4.35
C ALA A 31 0.69 -7.97 4.53
N ILE A 32 0.85 -6.67 4.80
CA ILE A 32 -0.24 -5.70 4.74
C ILE A 32 -0.13 -4.95 3.42
N LEU A 33 -1.09 -5.16 2.53
CA LEU A 33 -1.14 -4.49 1.23
C LEU A 33 -2.01 -3.24 1.32
N VAL A 34 -1.39 -2.07 1.38
CA VAL A 34 -2.10 -0.79 1.39
C VAL A 34 -2.47 -0.38 -0.04
N SER A 35 -3.58 -0.91 -0.55
CA SER A 35 -4.07 -0.60 -1.90
C SER A 35 -5.55 -0.93 -2.05
N ALA A 36 -6.18 -0.30 -3.03
CA ALA A 36 -7.51 -0.66 -3.53
C ALA A 36 -7.47 -1.03 -5.02
N ASP A 37 -6.29 -1.38 -5.54
CA ASP A 37 -6.08 -1.67 -6.95
C ASP A 37 -6.32 -3.15 -7.27
N SER A 38 -7.30 -3.44 -8.12
CA SER A 38 -7.59 -4.81 -8.56
C SER A 38 -6.47 -5.45 -9.39
N ASP A 39 -5.56 -4.65 -9.97
CA ASP A 39 -4.43 -5.17 -10.74
C ASP A 39 -3.44 -5.96 -9.87
N LEU A 40 -3.56 -5.88 -8.54
CA LEU A 40 -2.78 -6.65 -7.57
C LEU A 40 -3.41 -8.01 -7.21
N VAL A 41 -4.55 -8.37 -7.80
CA VAL A 41 -5.15 -9.71 -7.61
C VAL A 41 -4.24 -10.84 -8.12
N PRO A 42 -3.69 -10.79 -9.36
CA PRO A 42 -2.83 -11.86 -9.87
C PRO A 42 -1.62 -12.21 -8.99
N PRO A 43 -0.81 -11.25 -8.46
CA PRO A 43 0.29 -11.62 -7.57
C PRO A 43 -0.18 -12.21 -6.24
N ILE A 44 -1.32 -11.76 -5.69
CA ILE A 44 -1.91 -12.35 -4.47
C ILE A 44 -2.33 -13.79 -4.71
N ASP A 45 -3.02 -14.05 -5.83
CA ASP A 45 -3.44 -15.40 -6.22
C ASP A 45 -2.23 -16.34 -6.35
N LYS A 46 -1.20 -15.88 -7.06
CA LYS A 46 0.03 -16.65 -7.24
C LYS A 46 0.72 -16.98 -5.92
N ILE A 47 0.77 -16.03 -4.98
CA ILE A 47 1.39 -16.26 -3.67
C ILE A 47 0.59 -17.27 -2.85
N ARG A 48 -0.75 -17.19 -2.88
CA ARG A 48 -1.62 -18.15 -2.19
C ARG A 48 -1.42 -19.57 -2.71
N ALA A 49 -1.30 -19.71 -4.03
CA ALA A 49 -1.10 -21.01 -4.67
C ALA A 49 0.29 -21.61 -4.36
N LEU A 50 1.34 -20.79 -4.41
CA LEU A 50 2.72 -21.27 -4.23
C LEU A 50 3.14 -21.40 -2.77
N TRP A 51 2.62 -20.54 -1.88
CA TRP A 51 2.98 -20.52 -0.47
C TRP A 51 1.73 -20.43 0.42
N PRO A 52 1.02 -21.55 0.65
CA PRO A 52 -0.24 -21.58 1.41
C PRO A 52 -0.13 -21.05 2.86
N GLY A 53 1.08 -21.05 3.44
CA GLY A 53 1.34 -20.50 4.77
C GLY A 53 1.41 -18.97 4.82
N LYS A 54 1.61 -18.30 3.68
CA LYS A 54 1.75 -16.83 3.63
C LYS A 54 0.37 -16.17 3.60
N ARG A 55 0.20 -15.13 4.41
CA ARG A 55 -1.04 -14.36 4.49
C ARG A 55 -0.85 -12.94 3.98
N ILE A 56 -1.86 -12.45 3.28
CA ILE A 56 -1.91 -11.09 2.75
C ILE A 56 -3.21 -10.46 3.21
N VAL A 57 -3.12 -9.31 3.89
CA VAL A 57 -4.26 -8.53 4.39
C VAL A 57 -4.33 -7.21 3.63
N ALA A 58 -5.48 -6.90 3.03
CA ALA A 58 -5.67 -5.65 2.31
C ALA A 58 -6.03 -4.50 3.29
N ALA A 59 -5.29 -3.41 3.24
CA ALA A 59 -5.59 -2.19 3.99
C ALA A 59 -6.09 -1.13 3.00
N PHE A 60 -7.39 -0.87 2.99
CA PHE A 60 -7.99 0.04 2.04
C PHE A 60 -7.83 1.51 2.48
N PRO A 61 -7.27 2.39 1.64
CA PRO A 61 -7.25 3.82 1.91
C PRO A 61 -8.67 4.41 2.04
N PRO A 62 -8.85 5.57 2.69
CA PRO A 62 -10.16 6.21 2.80
C PRO A 62 -10.83 6.37 1.44
N ARG A 63 -12.14 6.11 1.40
CA ARG A 63 -13.01 6.30 0.22
C ARG A 63 -12.59 5.47 -1.00
N ARG A 64 -11.76 4.43 -0.82
CA ARG A 64 -11.37 3.49 -1.87
C ARG A 64 -11.55 2.06 -1.38
N THR A 65 -11.98 1.18 -2.27
CA THR A 65 -12.16 -0.25 -1.96
C THR A 65 -12.15 -1.07 -3.25
N SER A 66 -11.86 -2.37 -3.14
CA SER A 66 -11.92 -3.31 -4.26
C SER A 66 -12.53 -4.63 -3.80
N LYS A 67 -13.67 -4.99 -4.40
CA LYS A 67 -14.36 -6.26 -4.10
C LYS A 67 -13.49 -7.46 -4.45
N HIS A 68 -12.77 -7.40 -5.56
CA HIS A 68 -11.85 -8.48 -5.97
C HIS A 68 -10.73 -8.66 -4.96
N LEU A 69 -10.13 -7.57 -4.46
CA LEU A 69 -9.11 -7.67 -3.41
C LEU A 69 -9.68 -8.21 -2.09
N GLN A 70 -10.91 -7.83 -1.72
CA GLN A 70 -11.56 -8.37 -0.52
C GLN A 70 -11.74 -9.90 -0.60
N GLN A 71 -12.11 -10.41 -1.77
CA GLN A 71 -12.31 -11.84 -1.99
C GLN A 71 -10.98 -12.60 -2.02
N MET A 72 -9.93 -11.99 -2.57
CA MET A 72 -8.64 -12.65 -2.79
C MET A 72 -7.68 -12.55 -1.60
N ALA A 73 -7.75 -11.48 -0.82
CA ALA A 73 -6.95 -11.34 0.39
C ALA A 73 -7.44 -12.28 1.51
N HIS A 74 -6.58 -12.55 2.48
CA HIS A 74 -6.89 -13.38 3.65
C HIS A 74 -7.66 -12.63 4.73
N GLY A 75 -7.87 -11.33 4.52
CA GLY A 75 -8.54 -10.40 5.41
C GLY A 75 -8.39 -8.98 4.87
N PHE A 76 -9.20 -8.06 5.37
CA PHE A 76 -9.06 -6.65 5.02
C PHE A 76 -9.53 -5.73 6.15
N PHE A 77 -9.08 -4.48 6.10
CA PHE A 77 -9.59 -3.41 6.94
C PHE A 77 -9.50 -2.07 6.22
N TYR A 78 -10.23 -1.07 6.73
CA TYR A 78 -10.23 0.29 6.18
C TYR A 78 -9.35 1.19 7.03
N ILE A 79 -8.45 1.93 6.38
CA ILE A 79 -7.71 3.02 7.02
C ILE A 79 -8.65 4.23 7.08
N SER A 80 -9.05 4.60 8.29
CA SER A 80 -9.94 5.74 8.49
C SER A 80 -9.22 7.08 8.28
N GLU A 81 -9.96 8.12 7.90
CA GLU A 81 -9.41 9.49 7.85
C GLU A 81 -8.89 9.95 9.22
N ARG A 82 -9.55 9.50 10.31
CA ARG A 82 -9.11 9.75 11.68
C ARG A 82 -7.72 9.16 11.92
N THR A 83 -7.50 7.91 11.52
CA THR A 83 -6.19 7.23 11.64
C THR A 83 -5.11 8.02 10.91
N ILE A 84 -5.36 8.47 9.68
CA ILE A 84 -4.37 9.26 8.93
C ILE A 84 -4.07 10.59 9.64
N ARG A 85 -5.09 11.28 10.15
CA ARG A 85 -4.94 12.59 10.80
C ARG A 85 -4.08 12.52 12.06
N VAL A 86 -4.20 11.47 12.86
CA VAL A 86 -3.43 11.31 14.11
C VAL A 86 -2.05 10.68 13.89
N SER A 87 -1.82 10.05 12.74
CA SER A 87 -0.54 9.40 12.39
C SER A 87 0.35 10.27 11.47
N GLN A 88 0.15 11.58 11.45
CA GLN A 88 1.03 12.49 10.73
C GLN A 88 2.37 12.63 11.48
N LEU A 89 3.46 12.83 10.74
CA LEU A 89 4.74 13.21 11.35
C LEU A 89 4.60 14.58 12.05
N PRO A 90 5.42 14.85 13.10
CA PRO A 90 5.49 16.17 13.70
C PRO A 90 5.79 17.25 12.65
N ASN A 91 5.26 18.46 12.85
CA ASN A 91 5.59 19.61 12.01
C ASN A 91 6.19 20.72 12.88
N PRO A 92 7.51 20.98 12.81
CA PRO A 92 8.47 20.39 11.88
C PRO A 92 8.95 18.98 12.28
N VAL A 93 9.43 18.21 11.29
CA VAL A 93 10.22 16.99 11.54
C VAL A 93 11.66 17.40 11.81
N GLN A 94 12.20 16.99 12.96
CA GLN A 94 13.61 17.20 13.31
C GLN A 94 14.43 15.95 12.99
N THR A 95 15.57 16.14 12.33
CA THR A 95 16.53 15.07 12.07
C THR A 95 17.59 14.98 13.17
N PRO A 96 18.31 13.85 13.30
CA PRO A 96 19.37 13.70 14.32
C PRO A 96 20.50 14.73 14.22
N ASP A 97 20.74 15.29 13.03
CA ASP A 97 21.74 16.33 12.76
C ASP A 97 21.18 17.76 12.91
N GLY A 98 19.96 17.92 13.46
CA GLY A 98 19.37 19.21 13.83
C GLY A 98 18.66 19.97 12.70
N ARG A 99 18.55 19.40 11.48
CA ARG A 99 17.78 20.01 10.40
C ARG A 99 16.27 19.91 10.66
N GLN A 100 15.52 20.91 10.20
CA GLN A 100 14.07 20.97 10.34
C GLN A 100 13.39 20.94 8.98
N PHE A 101 12.44 20.01 8.82
CA PHE A 101 11.59 19.91 7.63
C PHE A 101 10.16 20.29 8.00
N TRP A 102 9.67 21.36 7.38
CA TRP A 102 8.31 21.85 7.56
C TRP A 102 7.37 21.17 6.58
N ARG A 103 6.13 20.91 7.02
CA ARG A 103 5.05 20.49 6.13
C ARG A 103 4.81 21.60 5.08
N PRO A 104 4.77 21.26 3.78
CA PRO A 104 4.44 22.24 2.74
C PRO A 104 3.07 22.89 2.99
N THR A 105 2.98 24.19 2.73
CA THR A 105 1.77 25.01 3.03
C THR A 105 0.55 24.50 2.26
N GLU A 106 0.77 24.01 1.05
CA GLU A 106 -0.23 23.44 0.14
C GLU A 106 -0.80 22.09 0.60
N TRP A 107 -0.19 21.43 1.58
CA TRP A 107 -0.63 20.10 2.03
C TRP A 107 -1.64 20.15 3.18
N LYS A 108 -2.12 21.32 3.61
CA LYS A 108 -3.00 21.49 4.79
C LYS A 108 -4.25 20.61 4.76
#